data_AF-A0A0D2X4J5-F1
#
_entry.id   AF-A0A0D2X4J5-F1
#
_cell.length_a   1.000
_cell.length_b   1.000
_cell.length_c   1.000
_cell.angle_alpha   90.00
_cell.angle_beta   90.00
_cell.angle_gamma   90.00
#
_symmetry.space_group_name_H-M   'P 1'
#
loop_
_entity.id
_entity.type
_entity.pdbx_description
1 polymer ?
#
loop_
_entity_poly.entity_id
_entity_poly.type
_entity_poly.pdbx_seq_one_letter_code
_entity_poly.pdbx_strand_id
1 'polypeptide(L)'
;MGAGARRRKLKSVDPFNTKSNRALTQDEIEAKTKVNLSRKAETAIPRSVKRIMAMNDEIKRTGTYNGRHVMDEGDLPSRSKSDSPNRSHKPPAATATRTPSSNRTEPQVAKQNASLRNMKRMDGESMSDFSRRVDAAAQPQLSRSMLSSHKTREKRKEHLEKRRAKAMGHDMEMDHQGRPIREFSSMKDNVKFGEVVMQPPRLTAKPKTKVEVKKQPLLLEQILSRKAHAGDDATVTAQPTKRKDMTPAAKARLDAERERAIALYRQMRKGGNTYVAPSLPSLSMG
;
A
#
# COMPACT_ATOMS: atom_id res chain seq x y z
N MET A 1 7.22 5.98 2.36
CA MET A 1 7.03 5.51 0.98
C MET A 1 5.58 5.75 0.59
N GLY A 2 5.30 6.82 -0.17
CA GLY A 2 3.94 7.12 -0.63
C GLY A 2 3.53 6.14 -1.73
N ALA A 3 2.35 5.55 -1.60
CA ALA A 3 1.76 4.72 -2.64
C ALA A 3 1.47 5.60 -3.87
N GLY A 4 2.31 5.50 -4.90
CA GLY A 4 2.13 6.23 -6.14
C GLY A 4 0.78 5.93 -6.77
N ALA A 5 -0.03 6.97 -6.97
CA ALA A 5 -1.29 6.89 -7.69
C ALA A 5 -1.02 6.34 -9.10
N ARG A 6 -1.51 5.12 -9.36
CA ARG A 6 -1.37 4.48 -10.68
C ARG A 6 -2.14 5.32 -11.70
N ARG A 7 -1.42 6.08 -12.52
CA ARG A 7 -1.99 6.79 -13.67
C ARG A 7 -2.68 5.75 -14.56
N ARG A 8 -3.99 5.92 -14.78
CA ARG A 8 -4.74 5.11 -15.73
C ARG A 8 -4.17 5.41 -17.11
N LYS A 9 -3.55 4.42 -17.76
CA LYS A 9 -3.10 4.56 -19.14
C LYS A 9 -4.34 4.84 -19.99
N LEU A 10 -4.39 5.99 -20.65
CA LEU A 10 -5.37 6.26 -21.69
C LEU A 10 -5.20 5.17 -22.74
N LYS A 11 -6.28 4.46 -23.07
CA LYS A 11 -6.26 3.48 -24.15
C LYS A 11 -5.90 4.24 -25.43
N SER A 12 -4.89 3.77 -26.16
CA SER A 12 -4.55 4.31 -27.48
C SER A 12 -5.79 4.17 -28.36
N VAL A 13 -6.41 5.30 -28.67
CA VAL A 13 -7.45 5.36 -29.70
C VAL A 13 -6.69 5.32 -31.01
N ASP A 14 -6.72 4.16 -31.67
CA ASP A 14 -6.15 3.98 -32.99
C ASP A 14 -6.94 4.86 -33.98
N PRO A 15 -6.33 5.89 -34.60
CA PRO A 15 -7.02 6.81 -35.49
C PRO A 15 -7.51 6.14 -36.79
N PHE A 16 -7.06 4.92 -37.10
CA PHE A 16 -7.48 4.17 -38.28
C PHE A 16 -8.49 3.07 -37.99
N ASN A 17 -8.95 2.92 -36.73
CA ASN A 17 -9.98 1.95 -36.40
C ASN A 17 -11.37 2.49 -36.77
N THR A 18 -11.73 2.38 -38.06
CA THR A 18 -13.03 2.78 -38.62
C THR A 18 -14.20 1.90 -38.15
N LYS A 19 -13.93 0.80 -37.43
CA LYS A 19 -14.97 -0.14 -36.97
C LYS A 19 -15.84 0.41 -35.84
N SER A 20 -15.41 1.45 -35.13
CA SER A 20 -16.20 2.05 -34.03
C SER A 20 -17.33 2.97 -34.51
N ASN A 21 -17.28 3.46 -35.74
CA ASN A 21 -18.26 4.40 -36.30
C ASN A 21 -19.18 3.76 -37.36
N ARG A 22 -19.12 2.43 -37.56
CA ARG A 22 -20.09 1.75 -38.42
C ARG A 22 -21.46 1.81 -37.73
N ALA A 23 -22.45 2.38 -38.40
CA ALA A 23 -23.84 2.31 -37.97
C ALA A 23 -24.20 0.84 -37.75
N LEU A 24 -24.51 0.48 -36.51
CA LEU A 24 -24.94 -0.87 -36.15
C LEU A 24 -26.22 -1.16 -36.90
N THR A 25 -26.32 -2.35 -37.49
CA THR A 25 -27.58 -2.81 -38.09
C THR A 25 -28.63 -3.00 -37.01
N GLN A 26 -29.92 -2.92 -37.37
CA GLN A 26 -31.01 -3.17 -36.41
C GLN A 26 -30.84 -4.53 -35.71
N ASP A 27 -30.39 -5.56 -36.43
CA ASP A 27 -30.10 -6.89 -35.85
C ASP A 27 -29.00 -6.87 -34.78
N GLU A 28 -27.93 -6.08 -34.99
CA GLU A 28 -26.86 -5.92 -33.99
C GLU A 28 -27.32 -5.12 -32.77
N ILE A 29 -28.22 -4.15 -32.98
CA ILE A 29 -28.84 -3.39 -31.90
C ILE A 29 -29.74 -4.32 -31.08
N GLU A 30 -30.59 -5.13 -31.73
CA GLU A 30 -31.46 -6.11 -31.07
C GLU A 30 -30.69 -7.22 -30.34
N ALA A 31 -29.60 -7.72 -30.93
CA ALA A 31 -28.74 -8.69 -30.27
C ALA A 31 -28.08 -8.10 -29.01
N LYS A 32 -27.61 -6.83 -29.08
CA LYS A 32 -27.02 -6.13 -27.93
C LYS A 32 -28.05 -5.77 -26.86
N THR A 33 -29.28 -5.45 -27.22
CA THR A 33 -30.34 -5.20 -26.24
C THR A 33 -30.82 -6.48 -25.57
N LYS A 34 -30.99 -7.59 -26.30
CA LYS A 34 -31.34 -8.92 -25.73
C LYS A 34 -30.28 -9.43 -24.75
N VAL A 35 -28.98 -9.28 -25.06
CA VAL A 35 -27.88 -9.67 -24.15
C VAL A 35 -27.82 -8.77 -22.90
N ASN A 36 -28.21 -7.49 -23.00
CA ASN A 36 -28.25 -6.59 -21.85
C ASN A 36 -29.50 -6.76 -20.98
N LEU A 37 -30.64 -7.19 -21.55
CA LEU A 37 -31.84 -7.51 -20.77
C LEU A 37 -31.67 -8.80 -19.95
N SER A 38 -31.08 -9.86 -20.51
CA SER A 38 -30.84 -11.10 -19.75
C SER A 38 -29.87 -10.88 -18.57
N ARG A 39 -28.88 -9.99 -18.74
CA ARG A 39 -27.97 -9.62 -17.64
C ARG A 39 -28.62 -8.77 -16.55
N LYS A 40 -29.71 -8.03 -16.84
CA LYS A 40 -30.43 -7.23 -15.82
C LYS A 40 -31.42 -8.08 -15.02
N ALA A 41 -32.02 -9.12 -15.61
CA ALA A 41 -32.89 -10.04 -14.87
C ALA A 41 -32.14 -10.86 -13.79
N GLU A 42 -30.84 -11.12 -13.98
CA GLU A 42 -29.99 -11.77 -12.96
C GLU A 42 -29.41 -10.83 -11.88
N THR A 43 -29.72 -9.52 -11.91
CA THR A 43 -29.06 -8.52 -11.03
C THR A 43 -29.74 -8.28 -9.67
N ALA A 44 -30.58 -9.18 -9.19
CA ALA A 44 -31.09 -9.08 -7.81
C ALA A 44 -30.01 -9.43 -6.76
N ILE A 45 -29.03 -10.26 -7.11
CA ILE A 45 -28.05 -10.77 -6.17
C ILE A 45 -26.70 -10.08 -6.39
N PRO A 46 -26.22 -9.24 -5.46
CA PRO A 46 -24.90 -8.63 -5.54
C PRO A 46 -23.83 -9.69 -5.78
N ARG A 47 -22.81 -9.38 -6.59
CA ARG A 47 -21.73 -10.33 -6.93
C ARG A 47 -21.05 -10.94 -5.70
N SER A 48 -20.98 -10.19 -4.60
CA SER A 48 -20.48 -10.69 -3.31
C SER A 48 -21.34 -11.81 -2.75
N VAL A 49 -22.66 -11.68 -2.83
CA VAL A 49 -23.63 -12.68 -2.36
C VAL A 49 -23.63 -13.89 -3.28
N LYS A 50 -23.57 -13.71 -4.61
CA LYS A 50 -23.45 -14.82 -5.58
C LYS A 50 -22.18 -15.65 -5.33
N ARG A 51 -21.06 -15.00 -4.96
CA ARG A 51 -19.82 -15.67 -4.55
C ARG A 51 -19.98 -16.46 -3.24
N ILE A 52 -20.68 -15.92 -2.24
CA ILE A 52 -20.93 -16.63 -0.97
C ILE A 52 -21.84 -17.83 -1.19
N MET A 53 -22.88 -17.70 -2.01
CA MET A 53 -23.78 -18.82 -2.33
C MET A 53 -23.04 -19.93 -3.08
N ALA A 54 -22.24 -19.59 -4.10
CA ALA A 54 -21.41 -20.58 -4.80
C ALA A 54 -20.43 -21.29 -3.87
N MET A 55 -19.83 -20.55 -2.92
CA MET A 55 -18.92 -21.13 -1.93
C MET A 55 -19.65 -22.06 -0.95
N ASN A 56 -20.86 -21.70 -0.53
CA ASN A 56 -21.69 -22.55 0.33
C ASN A 56 -22.17 -23.81 -0.40
N ASP A 57 -22.50 -23.72 -1.68
CA ASP A 57 -22.87 -24.88 -2.49
C ASP A 57 -21.67 -25.81 -2.72
N GLU A 58 -20.47 -25.26 -2.87
CA GLU A 58 -19.22 -26.03 -2.94
C GLU A 58 -18.93 -26.75 -1.60
N ILE A 59 -19.08 -26.07 -0.45
CA ILE A 59 -18.94 -26.68 0.88
C ILE A 59 -19.97 -27.80 1.10
N LYS A 60 -21.22 -27.62 0.66
CA LYS A 60 -22.25 -28.66 0.75
C LYS A 60 -21.92 -29.88 -0.09
N ARG A 61 -21.26 -29.69 -1.25
CA ARG A 61 -20.84 -30.81 -2.12
C ARG A 61 -19.61 -31.53 -1.60
N THR A 62 -18.61 -30.80 -1.11
CA THR A 62 -17.30 -31.37 -0.76
C THR A 62 -17.13 -31.66 0.73
N GLY A 63 -18.08 -31.23 1.58
CA GLY A 63 -18.07 -31.44 3.03
C GLY A 63 -16.92 -30.77 3.78
N THR A 64 -16.02 -30.05 3.09
CA THR A 64 -14.80 -29.50 3.69
C THR A 64 -14.49 -28.11 3.11
N TYR A 65 -14.32 -27.12 3.99
CA TYR A 65 -13.87 -25.77 3.62
C TYR A 65 -12.36 -25.77 3.42
N ASN A 66 -11.88 -26.39 2.34
CA ASN A 66 -10.46 -26.45 2.03
C ASN A 66 -10.08 -25.34 1.03
N GLY A 67 -9.97 -24.10 1.54
CA GLY A 67 -9.32 -22.98 0.86
C GLY A 67 -7.79 -23.13 0.71
N ARG A 68 -7.28 -24.36 0.62
CA ARG A 68 -5.92 -24.67 0.19
C ARG A 68 -6.01 -25.43 -1.11
N HIS A 69 -5.80 -24.70 -2.19
CA HIS A 69 -5.38 -25.26 -3.46
C HIS A 69 -4.06 -26.00 -3.19
N VAL A 70 -4.16 -27.31 -2.94
CA VAL A 70 -3.02 -28.22 -3.01
C VAL A 70 -2.57 -28.13 -4.46
N MET A 71 -1.38 -27.59 -4.68
CA MET A 71 -0.73 -27.73 -5.98
C MET A 71 -0.39 -29.20 -6.12
N ASP A 72 -0.88 -29.79 -7.20
CA ASP A 72 -0.62 -31.15 -7.62
C ASP A 72 0.90 -31.37 -7.67
N GLU A 73 1.42 -32.31 -6.88
CA GLU A 73 2.85 -32.66 -6.82
C GLU A 73 3.23 -33.58 -7.98
N GLY A 74 3.16 -33.05 -9.20
CA GLY A 74 3.70 -33.68 -10.40
C GLY A 74 4.58 -32.67 -11.14
N ASP A 75 5.83 -33.03 -11.40
CA ASP A 75 6.82 -32.28 -12.19
C ASP A 75 7.54 -31.10 -11.52
N LEU A 76 8.44 -31.42 -10.58
CA LEU A 76 9.65 -30.61 -10.38
C LEU A 76 10.92 -31.46 -10.61
N PRO A 77 11.83 -31.05 -11.51
CA PRO A 77 13.05 -31.79 -11.79
C PRO A 77 13.99 -31.78 -10.58
N SER A 78 14.48 -32.98 -10.25
CA SER A 78 15.47 -33.28 -9.22
C SER A 78 16.72 -32.42 -9.36
N ARG A 79 16.87 -31.40 -8.51
CA ARG A 79 18.12 -30.65 -8.41
C ARG A 79 19.01 -31.30 -7.36
N SER A 80 20.11 -31.85 -7.86
CA SER A 80 21.17 -32.57 -7.17
C SER A 80 21.66 -31.87 -5.91
N LYS A 81 21.81 -32.70 -4.86
CA LYS A 81 22.54 -32.44 -3.63
C LYS A 81 24.01 -32.12 -3.94
N SER A 82 24.47 -30.96 -3.52
CA SER A 82 25.85 -30.77 -3.06
C SER A 82 25.91 -29.63 -2.05
N ASP A 83 26.42 -30.00 -0.88
CA ASP A 83 27.22 -29.19 0.02
C ASP A 83 26.65 -27.84 0.49
N SER A 84 25.93 -27.88 1.60
CA SER A 84 25.88 -26.75 2.53
C SER A 84 26.41 -27.18 3.89
N PRO A 85 27.51 -26.61 4.37
CA PRO A 85 28.08 -26.96 5.65
C PRO A 85 27.20 -26.43 6.78
N ASN A 86 27.08 -27.27 7.79
CA ASN A 86 26.66 -26.99 9.15
C ASN A 86 27.01 -25.54 9.58
N ARG A 87 26.02 -24.66 9.67
CA ARG A 87 26.18 -23.34 10.29
C ARG A 87 25.03 -23.10 11.26
N SER A 88 25.28 -23.57 12.48
CA SER A 88 24.61 -23.19 13.71
C SER A 88 24.66 -21.67 13.91
N HIS A 89 23.65 -20.96 13.40
CA HIS A 89 23.42 -19.55 13.73
C HIS A 89 22.20 -19.43 14.62
N LYS A 90 22.45 -19.35 15.93
CA LYS A 90 21.53 -18.70 16.87
C LYS A 90 21.26 -17.28 16.37
N PRO A 91 20.00 -16.82 16.24
CA PRO A 91 19.73 -15.42 15.98
C PRO A 91 20.20 -14.58 17.19
N PRO A 92 21.00 -13.51 17.00
CA PRO A 92 21.27 -12.58 18.08
C PRO A 92 19.98 -11.82 18.41
N ALA A 93 19.72 -11.70 19.71
CA ALA A 93 18.59 -11.02 20.30
C ALA A 93 18.40 -9.62 19.69
N ALA A 94 17.23 -9.40 19.09
CA ALA A 94 16.82 -8.09 18.61
C ALA A 94 16.54 -7.18 19.81
N THR A 95 17.45 -6.26 20.13
CA THR A 95 17.14 -5.10 20.97
C THR A 95 16.34 -4.10 20.14
N ALA A 96 15.02 -4.20 20.28
CA ALA A 96 14.06 -3.25 19.75
C ALA A 96 14.18 -1.92 20.50
N THR A 97 14.54 -0.83 19.82
CA THR A 97 14.31 0.53 20.28
C THR A 97 12.81 0.81 20.23
N ARG A 98 12.20 0.80 21.41
CA ARG A 98 10.81 1.18 21.70
C ARG A 98 10.65 2.67 21.39
N THR A 99 9.71 3.01 20.53
CA THR A 99 9.07 4.32 20.54
C THR A 99 8.21 4.42 21.81
N PRO A 100 8.23 5.54 22.54
CA PRO A 100 7.36 5.74 23.71
C PRO A 100 5.93 6.00 23.21
N SER A 101 5.22 4.93 22.90
CA SER A 101 3.77 4.95 22.75
C SER A 101 3.17 5.04 24.15
N SER A 102 2.87 6.26 24.58
CA SER A 102 2.03 6.54 25.72
C SER A 102 0.68 5.85 25.52
N ASN A 103 0.45 4.74 26.23
CA ASN A 103 -0.84 4.37 26.82
C ASN A 103 -0.58 3.24 27.83
N ARG A 104 -0.74 3.62 29.09
CA ARG A 104 -0.33 2.95 30.31
C ARG A 104 -1.33 1.83 30.66
N THR A 105 -1.16 0.64 30.08
CA THR A 105 -1.86 -0.60 30.52
C THR A 105 -0.93 -1.80 30.74
N GLU A 106 0.40 -1.61 30.67
CA GLU A 106 1.40 -2.68 30.83
C GLU A 106 1.53 -3.35 32.23
N PRO A 107 1.11 -2.80 33.40
CA PRO A 107 1.44 -3.46 34.66
C PRO A 107 0.60 -4.71 34.96
N GLN A 108 -0.52 -4.95 34.25
CA GLN A 108 -1.40 -6.10 34.58
C GLN A 108 -1.01 -7.40 33.86
N VAL A 109 -0.49 -7.34 32.62
CA VAL A 109 -0.17 -8.56 31.85
C VAL A 109 1.07 -9.26 32.41
N ALA A 110 2.08 -8.49 32.82
CA ALA A 110 3.29 -9.03 33.45
C ALA A 110 2.98 -9.74 34.78
N LYS A 111 2.05 -9.20 35.59
CA LYS A 111 1.62 -9.81 36.86
C LYS A 111 0.88 -11.14 36.65
N GLN A 112 0.05 -11.24 35.62
CA GLN A 112 -0.68 -12.48 35.31
C GLN A 112 0.26 -13.60 34.83
N ASN A 113 1.27 -13.28 34.02
CA ASN A 113 2.28 -14.26 33.59
C ASN A 113 3.11 -14.81 34.76
N ALA A 114 3.43 -13.95 35.74
CA ALA A 114 4.10 -14.37 36.97
C ALA A 114 3.21 -15.31 37.81
N SER A 115 1.90 -15.06 37.84
CA SER A 115 0.94 -15.91 38.56
C SER A 115 0.94 -17.36 38.07
N LEU A 116 0.92 -17.60 36.76
CA LEU A 116 0.95 -18.96 36.18
C LEU A 116 2.26 -19.71 36.49
N ARG A 117 3.40 -19.00 36.45
CA ARG A 117 4.71 -19.60 36.77
C ARG A 117 4.86 -19.97 38.24
N ASN A 118 4.10 -19.33 39.11
CA ASN A 118 4.15 -19.53 40.56
C ASN A 118 3.06 -20.47 41.08
N MET A 119 2.21 -21.05 40.21
CA MET A 119 1.21 -22.02 40.65
C MET A 119 1.88 -23.33 41.06
N LYS A 120 1.81 -23.63 42.36
CA LYS A 120 2.21 -24.92 42.93
C LYS A 120 0.98 -25.82 43.09
N ARG A 121 1.21 -27.13 43.00
CA ARG A 121 0.20 -28.15 43.34
C ARG A 121 -0.13 -28.04 44.82
N MET A 122 -1.40 -28.13 45.18
CA MET A 122 -1.81 -28.11 46.58
C MET A 122 -1.75 -29.51 47.18
N ASP A 123 -1.54 -29.60 48.50
CA ASP A 123 -1.50 -30.89 49.18
C ASP A 123 -2.86 -31.59 49.07
N GLY A 124 -2.86 -32.86 48.67
CA GLY A 124 -4.08 -33.64 48.42
C GLY A 124 -4.76 -33.41 47.06
N GLU A 125 -4.26 -32.50 46.22
CA GLU A 125 -4.83 -32.25 44.90
C GLU A 125 -4.45 -33.34 43.89
N SER A 126 -5.39 -33.84 43.09
CA SER A 126 -5.12 -34.74 41.96
C SER A 126 -4.36 -34.01 40.84
N MET A 127 -3.54 -34.73 40.06
CA MET A 127 -2.83 -34.15 38.91
C MET A 127 -3.79 -33.55 37.87
N SER A 128 -4.98 -34.16 37.73
CA SER A 128 -6.03 -33.67 36.82
C SER A 128 -6.59 -32.32 37.26
N ASP A 129 -6.86 -32.15 38.56
CA ASP A 129 -7.40 -30.90 39.12
C ASP A 129 -6.37 -29.77 39.03
N PHE A 130 -5.09 -30.09 39.29
CA PHE A 130 -4.00 -29.14 39.10
C PHE A 130 -3.94 -28.64 37.65
N SER A 131 -3.99 -29.55 36.69
CA SER A 131 -3.97 -29.22 35.26
C SER A 131 -5.18 -28.35 34.88
N ARG A 132 -6.37 -28.68 35.39
CA ARG A 132 -7.59 -27.89 35.16
C ARG A 132 -7.48 -26.46 35.72
N ARG A 133 -6.87 -26.26 36.90
CA ARG A 133 -6.62 -24.91 37.45
C ARG A 133 -5.61 -24.13 36.61
N VAL A 134 -4.53 -24.79 36.17
CA VAL A 134 -3.51 -24.17 35.30
C VAL A 134 -4.15 -23.71 33.99
N ASP A 135 -4.96 -24.56 33.35
CA ASP A 135 -5.65 -24.24 32.11
C ASP A 135 -6.66 -23.09 32.29
N ALA A 136 -7.46 -23.13 33.36
CA ALA A 136 -8.41 -22.07 33.69
C ALA A 136 -7.72 -20.71 33.89
N ALA A 137 -6.54 -20.70 34.53
CA ALA A 137 -5.75 -19.50 34.72
C ALA A 137 -5.07 -19.01 33.42
N ALA A 138 -4.76 -19.92 32.48
CA ALA A 138 -4.13 -19.59 31.20
C ALA A 138 -5.12 -19.09 30.13
N GLN A 139 -6.37 -19.56 30.14
CA GLN A 139 -7.45 -19.15 29.23
C GLN A 139 -7.62 -17.62 29.03
N PRO A 140 -7.69 -16.78 30.08
CA PRO A 140 -7.83 -15.33 29.91
C PRO A 140 -6.62 -14.70 29.19
N GLN A 141 -5.44 -15.28 29.30
CA GLN A 141 -4.25 -14.79 28.60
C GLN A 141 -4.27 -15.18 27.12
N LEU A 142 -4.64 -16.43 26.83
CA LEU A 142 -4.80 -16.93 25.46
C LEU A 142 -5.85 -16.13 24.70
N SER A 143 -7.03 -15.90 25.30
CA SER A 143 -8.09 -15.09 24.70
C SER A 143 -7.65 -13.64 24.44
N ARG A 144 -6.94 -12.99 25.37
CA ARG A 144 -6.37 -11.65 25.17
C ARG A 144 -5.33 -11.62 24.05
N SER A 145 -4.46 -12.62 23.98
CA SER A 145 -3.46 -12.74 22.91
C SER A 145 -4.12 -12.90 21.55
N MET A 146 -5.13 -13.78 21.45
CA MET A 146 -5.92 -14.01 20.26
C MET A 146 -6.66 -12.75 19.80
N LEU A 147 -7.30 -12.02 20.72
CA LEU A 147 -7.94 -10.73 20.43
C LEU A 147 -6.92 -9.68 19.97
N SER A 148 -5.74 -9.63 20.59
CA SER A 148 -4.68 -8.67 20.22
C SER A 148 -4.09 -8.91 18.82
N SER A 149 -4.21 -10.13 18.28
CA SER A 149 -3.83 -10.44 16.90
C SER A 149 -4.74 -9.73 15.86
N HIS A 150 -5.93 -9.32 16.27
CA HIS A 150 -6.91 -8.65 15.41
C HIS A 150 -6.71 -7.13 15.27
N LYS A 151 -5.57 -6.57 15.69
CA LYS A 151 -5.24 -5.14 15.50
C LYS A 151 -5.46 -4.64 14.07
N THR A 152 -5.23 -5.47 13.05
CA THR A 152 -5.50 -5.11 11.64
C THR A 152 -7.00 -5.03 11.34
N ARG A 153 -7.81 -5.93 11.92
CA ARG A 153 -9.27 -5.94 11.81
C ARG A 153 -9.90 -4.76 12.55
N GLU A 154 -9.41 -4.44 13.74
CA GLU A 154 -9.84 -3.27 14.52
C GLU A 154 -9.53 -1.96 13.78
N LYS A 155 -8.30 -1.77 13.30
CA LYS A 155 -7.93 -0.61 12.47
C LYS A 155 -8.79 -0.49 11.22
N ARG A 156 -9.14 -1.61 10.58
CA ARG A 156 -10.03 -1.61 9.42
C ARG A 156 -11.46 -1.20 9.79
N LYS A 157 -11.97 -1.67 10.94
CA LYS A 157 -13.27 -1.29 11.48
C LYS A 157 -13.30 0.20 11.80
N GLU A 158 -12.32 0.71 12.53
CA GLU A 158 -12.17 2.13 12.88
C GLU A 158 -12.07 3.00 11.62
N HIS A 159 -11.31 2.58 10.61
CA HIS A 159 -11.22 3.30 9.33
C HIS A 159 -12.56 3.32 8.59
N LEU A 160 -13.32 2.22 8.60
CA LEU A 160 -14.66 2.16 8.00
C LEU A 160 -15.65 3.07 8.75
N GLU A 161 -15.60 3.10 10.08
CA GLU A 161 -16.41 3.99 10.91
C GLU A 161 -16.07 5.45 10.64
N LYS A 162 -14.78 5.82 10.62
CA LYS A 162 -14.32 7.16 10.23
C LYS A 162 -14.81 7.56 8.83
N ARG A 163 -14.81 6.62 7.87
CA ARG A 163 -15.31 6.88 6.51
C ARG A 163 -16.83 7.09 6.51
N ARG A 164 -17.59 6.32 7.29
CA ARG A 164 -19.05 6.48 7.43
C ARG A 164 -19.40 7.81 8.11
N ALA A 165 -18.70 8.15 9.19
CA ALA A 165 -18.90 9.41 9.90
C ALA A 165 -18.61 10.62 9.00
N LYS A 166 -17.57 10.58 8.16
CA LYS A 166 -17.29 11.62 7.17
C LYS A 166 -18.37 11.74 6.09
N ALA A 167 -18.93 10.62 5.64
CA ALA A 167 -20.03 10.64 4.67
C ALA A 167 -21.29 11.26 5.28
N MET A 168 -21.68 10.81 6.48
CA MET A 168 -22.82 11.36 7.20
C MET A 168 -22.63 12.85 7.55
N GLY A 169 -21.43 13.25 7.98
CA GLY A 169 -21.12 14.65 8.28
C GLY A 169 -21.24 15.56 7.06
N HIS A 170 -20.82 15.10 5.87
CA HIS A 170 -20.99 15.85 4.63
C HIS A 170 -22.47 16.01 4.27
N ASP A 171 -23.27 14.97 4.45
CA ASP A 171 -24.72 15.03 4.18
C ASP A 171 -25.41 16.00 5.16
N MET A 172 -25.06 15.96 6.46
CA MET A 172 -25.63 16.89 7.45
C MET A 172 -25.10 18.33 7.30
N GLU A 173 -23.85 18.54 6.91
CA GLU A 173 -23.29 19.89 6.68
C GLU A 173 -23.96 20.57 5.48
N MET A 174 -24.36 19.81 4.45
CA MET A 174 -25.16 20.33 3.34
C MET A 174 -26.57 20.74 3.78
N ASP A 175 -27.18 20.02 4.73
CA ASP A 175 -28.51 20.34 5.26
C ASP A 175 -28.49 21.54 6.23
N HIS A 176 -27.46 21.66 7.07
CA HIS A 176 -27.39 22.72 8.11
C HIS A 176 -27.00 24.10 7.59
N GLN A 177 -26.50 24.23 6.35
CA GLN A 177 -26.29 25.56 5.75
C GLN A 177 -27.60 26.24 5.33
N GLY A 178 -28.77 25.63 5.58
CA GLY A 178 -30.07 26.26 5.36
C GLY A 178 -30.31 26.70 3.92
N ARG A 179 -29.47 26.24 2.98
CA ARG A 179 -29.76 26.33 1.57
C ARG A 179 -30.69 25.15 1.32
N PRO A 180 -32.02 25.36 1.18
CA PRO A 180 -32.85 24.29 0.65
C PRO A 180 -32.12 23.80 -0.60
N ILE A 181 -31.95 22.49 -0.72
CA ILE A 181 -31.54 21.87 -1.98
C ILE A 181 -32.42 22.54 -3.02
N ARG A 182 -31.87 23.50 -3.77
CA ARG A 182 -32.63 24.27 -4.73
C ARG A 182 -33.01 23.23 -5.74
N GLU A 183 -34.22 22.71 -5.61
CA GLU A 183 -34.80 21.77 -6.53
C GLU A 183 -34.52 22.35 -7.92
N PHE A 184 -34.05 21.49 -8.81
CA PHE A 184 -33.72 21.85 -10.20
C PHE A 184 -34.87 22.59 -10.91
N SER A 185 -36.07 22.61 -10.32
CA SER A 185 -37.21 23.44 -10.68
C SER A 185 -36.92 24.95 -10.65
N SER A 186 -36.16 25.45 -9.67
CA SER A 186 -35.81 26.88 -9.52
C SER A 186 -34.64 27.35 -10.41
N MET A 187 -33.90 26.40 -11.00
CA MET A 187 -32.73 26.65 -11.85
C MET A 187 -33.02 26.36 -13.33
N LYS A 188 -34.30 26.36 -13.72
CA LYS A 188 -34.70 26.39 -15.13
C LYS A 188 -34.65 27.83 -15.59
N ASP A 189 -33.60 28.19 -16.32
CA ASP A 189 -33.62 29.47 -17.03
C ASP A 189 -34.72 29.41 -18.09
N ASN A 190 -35.64 30.36 -18.08
CA ASN A 190 -36.69 30.50 -19.08
C ASN A 190 -36.13 31.07 -20.41
N VAL A 191 -35.01 30.55 -20.90
CA VAL A 191 -34.43 30.97 -22.18
C VAL A 191 -35.15 30.22 -23.29
N LYS A 192 -35.77 30.96 -24.21
CA LYS A 192 -36.40 30.36 -25.40
C LYS A 192 -35.31 29.91 -26.37
N PHE A 193 -35.51 28.75 -26.99
CA PHE A 193 -34.63 28.25 -28.04
C PHE A 193 -34.56 29.30 -29.16
N GLY A 194 -33.38 29.92 -29.35
CA GLY A 194 -33.16 31.01 -30.32
C GLY A 194 -32.72 32.34 -29.72
N GLU A 195 -32.85 32.53 -28.41
CA GLU A 195 -32.26 33.67 -27.71
C GLU A 195 -30.77 33.37 -27.43
N VAL A 196 -29.88 33.91 -28.26
CA VAL A 196 -28.43 33.81 -28.07
C VAL A 196 -28.05 34.74 -26.93
N VAL A 197 -28.18 34.25 -25.69
CA VAL A 197 -28.10 35.08 -24.48
C VAL A 197 -26.77 35.80 -24.32
N MET A 198 -25.67 35.33 -24.89
CA MET A 198 -24.45 36.13 -25.00
C MET A 198 -23.61 35.65 -26.18
N GLN A 199 -23.15 36.57 -27.03
CA GLN A 199 -21.99 36.29 -27.87
C GLN A 199 -20.84 35.83 -26.95
N PRO A 200 -20.18 34.69 -27.22
CA PRO A 200 -19.07 34.25 -26.38
C PRO A 200 -18.07 35.40 -26.24
N PRO A 201 -17.57 35.68 -25.02
CA PRO A 201 -16.67 36.80 -24.80
C PRO A 201 -15.48 36.66 -25.76
N ARG A 202 -15.29 37.67 -26.60
CA ARG A 202 -14.12 37.72 -27.47
C ARG A 202 -12.90 37.89 -26.57
N LEU A 203 -11.96 36.94 -26.62
CA LEU A 203 -10.69 37.04 -25.92
C LEU A 203 -9.89 38.22 -26.48
N THR A 204 -10.06 39.40 -25.89
CA THR A 204 -9.34 40.64 -26.21
C THR A 204 -8.05 40.80 -25.41
N ALA A 205 -7.59 39.72 -24.76
CA ALA A 205 -6.38 39.74 -23.95
C ALA A 205 -5.17 40.06 -24.83
N LYS A 206 -4.68 41.31 -24.74
CA LYS A 206 -3.41 41.71 -25.34
C LYS A 206 -2.31 40.81 -24.74
N PRO A 207 -1.50 40.12 -25.56
CA PRO A 207 -0.40 39.32 -25.03
C PRO A 207 0.50 40.22 -24.18
N LYS A 208 0.70 39.86 -22.91
CA LYS A 208 1.61 40.58 -22.03
C LYS A 208 3.00 40.53 -22.66
N THR A 209 3.53 41.68 -23.06
CA THR A 209 4.94 41.80 -23.44
C THR A 209 5.75 41.33 -22.23
N LYS A 210 6.68 40.39 -22.48
CA LYS A 210 7.53 39.83 -21.43
C LYS A 210 8.37 40.97 -20.88
N VAL A 211 8.02 41.48 -19.70
CA VAL A 211 8.95 42.27 -18.90
C VAL A 211 10.15 41.36 -18.65
N GLU A 212 11.33 41.78 -19.09
CA GLU A 212 12.60 41.08 -18.84
C GLU A 212 12.92 41.13 -17.35
N VAL A 213 12.24 40.28 -16.58
CA VAL A 213 12.58 40.05 -15.19
C VAL A 213 13.90 39.30 -15.21
N LYS A 214 14.98 39.98 -14.79
CA LYS A 214 16.29 39.37 -14.55
C LYS A 214 16.07 38.14 -13.69
N LYS A 215 16.18 36.95 -14.30
CA LYS A 215 15.97 35.67 -13.62
C LYS A 215 17.11 35.52 -12.64
N GLN A 216 16.82 35.75 -11.35
CA GLN A 216 17.71 35.30 -10.30
C GLN A 216 17.82 33.77 -10.46
N PRO A 217 19.03 33.22 -10.63
CA PRO A 217 19.20 31.79 -10.80
C PRO A 217 18.61 31.10 -9.59
N LEU A 218 17.83 30.05 -9.83
CA LEU A 218 17.20 29.30 -8.75
C LEU A 218 18.31 28.80 -7.82
N LEU A 219 18.06 28.79 -6.50
CA LEU A 219 19.04 28.32 -5.52
C LEU A 219 19.60 26.92 -5.87
N LEU A 220 18.78 26.08 -6.52
CA LEU A 220 19.19 24.79 -7.02
C LEU A 220 20.24 24.88 -8.14
N GLU A 221 20.11 25.83 -9.07
CA GLU A 221 21.10 26.08 -10.12
C GLU A 221 22.42 26.57 -9.53
N GLN A 222 22.39 27.39 -8.48
CA GLN A 222 23.60 27.82 -7.76
C GLN A 222 24.30 26.67 -7.04
N ILE A 223 23.56 25.73 -6.46
CA ILE A 223 24.14 24.56 -5.78
C ILE A 223 24.74 23.60 -6.81
N LEU A 224 24.08 23.41 -7.96
CA LEU A 224 24.56 22.53 -9.03
C LEU A 224 25.78 23.11 -9.74
N SER A 225 25.81 24.43 -10.01
CA SER A 225 26.97 25.08 -10.65
C SER A 225 28.20 25.11 -9.73
N ARG A 226 28.02 25.33 -8.42
CA ARG A 226 29.13 25.23 -7.45
C ARG A 226 29.72 23.83 -7.37
N LYS A 227 28.91 22.80 -7.59
CA LYS A 227 29.37 21.40 -7.56
C LYS A 227 30.08 20.99 -8.87
N ALA A 228 29.75 21.62 -9.99
CA ALA A 228 30.36 21.34 -11.29
C ALA A 228 31.81 21.86 -11.42
N HIS A 229 32.22 22.85 -10.62
CA HIS A 229 33.57 23.43 -10.69
C HIS A 229 34.60 22.78 -9.74
N ALA A 230 34.24 21.72 -9.01
CA ALA A 230 35.12 21.11 -7.99
C ALA A 230 35.59 19.68 -8.32
N GLY A 231 35.34 19.15 -9.51
CA GLY A 231 35.92 17.86 -9.89
C GLY A 231 35.34 17.26 -11.17
N ASP A 232 36.25 17.04 -12.11
CA ASP A 232 36.24 16.12 -13.25
C ASP A 232 35.04 16.13 -14.22
N ASP A 233 35.42 16.34 -15.49
CA ASP A 233 34.69 16.17 -16.74
C ASP A 233 33.96 14.83 -16.83
N ALA A 234 32.79 14.73 -16.19
CA ALA A 234 31.78 13.75 -16.52
C ALA A 234 30.47 14.47 -16.77
N THR A 235 30.11 14.57 -18.05
CA THR A 235 28.81 15.00 -18.55
C THR A 235 27.69 14.12 -17.97
N VAL A 236 27.20 14.46 -16.78
CA VAL A 236 26.04 13.81 -16.12
C VAL A 236 24.73 14.31 -16.76
N THR A 237 24.53 13.99 -18.04
CA THR A 237 23.21 14.00 -18.69
C THR A 237 22.85 12.62 -19.26
N ALA A 238 23.65 11.60 -18.94
CA ALA A 238 23.30 10.22 -19.25
C ALA A 238 22.10 9.78 -18.42
N GLN A 239 20.97 9.54 -19.09
CA GLN A 239 19.83 8.82 -18.54
C GLN A 239 20.34 7.57 -17.81
N PRO A 240 19.82 7.24 -16.62
CA PRO A 240 20.29 6.08 -15.87
C PRO A 240 20.14 4.83 -16.72
N THR A 241 21.27 4.25 -17.12
CA THR A 241 21.28 3.00 -17.89
C THR A 241 20.65 1.91 -17.06
N LYS A 242 19.73 1.15 -17.65
CA LYS A 242 19.03 0.08 -16.92
C LYS A 242 20.08 -0.96 -16.55
N ARG A 243 20.01 -1.48 -15.32
CA ARG A 243 20.98 -2.48 -14.81
C ARG A 243 21.21 -3.65 -15.75
N LYS A 244 20.20 -4.09 -16.49
CA LYS A 244 20.32 -5.18 -17.48
C LYS A 244 21.32 -4.88 -18.61
N ASP A 245 21.43 -3.62 -19.01
CA ASP A 245 22.24 -3.15 -20.15
C ASP A 245 23.68 -2.76 -19.73
N MET A 246 24.04 -2.96 -18.45
CA MET A 246 25.38 -2.68 -17.94
C MET A 246 26.34 -3.87 -18.11
N THR A 247 27.61 -3.58 -18.35
CA THR A 247 28.69 -4.58 -18.37
C THR A 247 28.81 -5.25 -16.99
N PRO A 248 29.29 -6.52 -16.93
CA PRO A 248 29.46 -7.23 -15.66
C PRO A 248 30.38 -6.50 -14.68
N ALA A 249 31.44 -5.86 -15.18
CA ALA A 249 32.34 -5.05 -14.36
C ALA A 249 31.64 -3.82 -13.74
N ALA A 250 30.79 -3.13 -14.51
CA ALA A 250 30.02 -1.99 -13.99
C ALA A 250 28.96 -2.43 -12.96
N LYS A 251 28.32 -3.58 -13.18
CA LYS A 251 27.40 -4.19 -12.19
C LYS A 251 28.12 -4.49 -10.87
N ALA A 252 29.30 -5.11 -10.93
CA ALA A 252 30.09 -5.42 -9.75
C ALA A 252 30.49 -4.17 -8.95
N ARG A 253 30.86 -3.08 -9.63
CA ARG A 253 31.14 -1.78 -8.98
C ARG A 253 29.92 -1.21 -8.26
N LEU A 254 28.75 -1.19 -8.91
CA LEU A 254 27.52 -0.72 -8.28
C LEU A 254 27.09 -1.59 -7.11
N ASP A 255 27.27 -2.91 -7.20
CA ASP A 255 26.96 -3.82 -6.10
C ASP A 255 27.93 -3.60 -4.92
N ALA A 256 29.22 -3.38 -5.17
CA ALA A 256 30.19 -3.02 -4.13
C ALA A 256 29.85 -1.68 -3.45
N GLU A 257 29.47 -0.66 -4.22
CA GLU A 257 29.01 0.62 -3.67
C GLU A 257 27.73 0.47 -2.85
N ARG A 258 26.78 -0.34 -3.32
CA ARG A 258 25.55 -0.65 -2.60
C ARG A 258 25.84 -1.35 -1.29
N GLU A 259 26.74 -2.33 -1.27
CA GLU A 259 27.17 -3.02 -0.06
C GLU A 259 27.87 -2.07 0.91
N ARG A 260 28.76 -1.20 0.41
CA ARG A 260 29.40 -0.15 1.21
C ARG A 260 28.38 0.79 1.85
N ALA A 261 27.39 1.26 1.09
CA ALA A 261 26.32 2.12 1.59
C ALA A 261 25.43 1.41 2.62
N ILE A 262 25.11 0.13 2.40
CA ILE A 262 24.36 -0.69 3.36
C ILE A 262 25.17 -0.90 4.63
N ALA A 263 26.48 -1.16 4.52
CA ALA A 263 27.37 -1.33 5.67
C ALA A 263 27.43 -0.05 6.51
N LEU A 264 27.65 1.11 5.87
CA LEU A 264 27.63 2.42 6.53
C LEU A 264 26.27 2.69 7.19
N TYR A 265 25.17 2.44 6.49
CA TYR A 265 23.83 2.61 7.06
C TYR A 265 23.59 1.68 8.26
N ARG A 266 24.07 0.44 8.20
CA ARG A 266 24.01 -0.51 9.32
C ARG A 266 24.86 -0.04 10.49
N GLN A 267 26.05 0.53 10.24
CA GLN A 267 26.91 1.10 11.28
C GLN A 267 26.21 2.30 11.93
N MET A 268 25.72 3.27 11.16
CA MET A 268 24.98 4.43 11.65
C MET A 268 23.73 4.04 12.45
N ARG A 269 22.99 3.03 11.97
CA ARG A 269 21.77 2.55 12.62
C ARG A 269 22.04 1.76 13.91
N LYS A 270 23.13 0.98 13.97
CA LYS A 270 23.52 0.23 15.16
C LYS A 270 24.19 1.13 16.22
N GLY A 271 24.90 2.16 15.79
CA GLY A 271 25.71 3.04 16.66
C GLY A 271 24.96 4.19 17.32
N GLY A 272 23.64 4.37 17.10
CA GLY A 272 22.88 5.45 17.76
C GLY A 272 23.55 6.82 17.60
N ASN A 273 23.80 7.25 16.36
CA ASN A 273 24.30 8.58 16.02
C ASN A 273 25.54 9.08 16.80
N THR A 274 26.52 8.23 17.07
CA THR A 274 27.90 8.70 17.29
C THR A 274 28.61 8.72 15.93
N TYR A 275 28.67 9.90 15.32
CA TYR A 275 29.38 10.12 14.06
C TYR A 275 30.90 10.09 14.34
N VAL A 276 31.49 8.90 14.34
CA VAL A 276 32.95 8.76 14.32
C VAL A 276 33.38 8.93 12.86
N ALA A 277 33.90 10.10 12.52
CA ALA A 277 34.46 10.36 11.21
C ALA A 277 35.51 9.28 10.88
N PRO A 278 35.46 8.65 9.69
CA PRO A 278 36.48 7.68 9.30
C PRO A 278 37.83 8.40 9.29
N SER A 279 38.72 8.03 10.21
CA SER A 279 40.11 8.51 10.21
C SER A 279 40.73 8.08 8.89
N LEU A 280 41.10 9.07 8.06
CA LEU A 280 41.77 8.81 6.80
C LEU A 280 43.04 8.00 7.08
N PRO A 281 43.31 6.93 6.31
CA PRO A 281 44.58 6.23 6.42
C PRO A 281 45.69 7.23 6.14
N SER A 282 46.55 7.45 7.12
CA SER A 282 47.76 8.24 6.93
C SER A 282 48.55 7.60 5.79
N LEU A 283 48.63 8.31 4.66
CA LEU A 283 49.58 7.96 3.60
C LEU A 283 50.97 8.04 4.20
N SER A 284 51.49 6.88 4.60
CA SER A 284 52.92 6.67 4.82
C SER A 284 53.57 6.73 3.45
N MET A 285 54.04 7.93 3.07
CA MET A 285 55.00 8.10 1.98
C MET A 285 56.30 7.40 2.41
N GLY A 286 56.59 6.28 1.77
CA GLY A 286 57.92 5.67 1.73
C GLY A 286 58.63 6.08 0.46
#